data_AF-A0A2U3XXL8-F1
#
_entry.id   AF-A0A2U3XXL8-F1
#
_cell.length_a   1.000
_cell.length_b   1.000
_cell.length_c   1.000
_cell.angle_alpha   90.00
_cell.angle_beta   90.00
_cell.angle_gamma   90.00
#
_symmetry.space_group_name_H-M   'P 1'
#
loop_
_entity.id
_entity.type
_entity.pdbx_description
1 polymer ?
#
loop_
_entity_poly.entity_id
_entity_poly.type
_entity_poly.pdbx_seq_one_letter_code
_entity_poly.pdbx_strand_id
1 'polypeptide(L)'
;MSPLLRVPHPRRYRQVAQWPTLATEASGVDANGFAQTWGRKLPDERGESGTRPRRIAEAQLGNFLSPAPRVLEGQKGPALSSGAKPMTLFQIQFLNAVGDLLDLIPSVSQTKNSSLKVFKRWDMGHCSALIKVLPGFENIFFAHSSWYTYAAMLRIYKHWDFNIKDKDTSSSRLSFSSYPGFLESLDDFYILSSGLILLQTTNSVYNKTLLKLVVPQSLLAWQRVRVANMMANDGRQWAEIFSNYNSGTYNNQYMVLDLKKVKPKYSLDAGTLYIVEQIPTYVEYSDQTEVLRRGYWPSYNIPFHEKIYSWSGYPMLVQKLGLEYSYDMASRAKIFRRDQGDVTDMASMKYIMRYNNYRKDPYTKGDPCNTICCREDLNSLSPSPGGCYDTKVADIYLASAYTAYAISGPTVQGGLPVFHWNRFNKTLHKGMPETYDFDFITMKPVLKRDIK
;
A
#
# COMPACT_ATOMS: atom_id res chain seq x y z
N MET A 1 -1.43 -53.97 -35.14
CA MET A 1 -0.99 -54.00 -33.73
C MET A 1 0.08 -52.92 -33.51
N SER A 2 -0.28 -51.84 -32.85
CA SER A 2 0.58 -50.94 -32.06
C SER A 2 -0.31 -49.88 -31.39
N PRO A 3 -0.04 -49.46 -30.14
CA PRO A 3 -1.07 -48.96 -29.25
C PRO A 3 -1.25 -47.44 -29.30
N LEU A 4 -2.50 -47.02 -29.07
CA LEU A 4 -2.96 -45.67 -28.83
C LEU A 4 -2.24 -45.03 -27.62
N LEU A 5 -1.46 -43.98 -27.85
CA LEU A 5 -1.03 -43.04 -26.82
C LEU A 5 -2.11 -41.96 -26.63
N ARG A 6 -2.84 -42.07 -25.52
CA ARG A 6 -3.85 -41.10 -25.08
C ARG A 6 -3.18 -39.75 -24.75
N VAL A 7 -3.64 -38.69 -25.40
CA VAL A 7 -3.40 -37.29 -25.02
C VAL A 7 -4.17 -37.00 -23.72
N PRO A 8 -3.56 -36.44 -22.65
CA PRO A 8 -4.31 -36.04 -21.47
C PRO A 8 -5.12 -34.77 -21.76
N HIS A 9 -6.43 -34.82 -21.52
CA HIS A 9 -7.31 -33.65 -21.50
C HIS A 9 -6.80 -32.56 -20.54
N PRO A 10 -6.93 -31.27 -20.89
CA PRO A 10 -6.63 -30.18 -19.97
C PRO A 10 -7.64 -30.19 -18.81
N ARG A 11 -7.14 -30.46 -17.60
CA ARG A 11 -7.93 -30.29 -16.37
C ARG A 11 -8.38 -28.83 -16.28
N ARG A 12 -9.69 -28.64 -16.14
CA ARG A 12 -10.34 -27.35 -15.88
C ARG A 12 -9.70 -26.68 -14.66
N TYR A 13 -8.89 -25.66 -14.87
CA TYR A 13 -8.50 -24.72 -13.83
C TYR A 13 -9.73 -23.85 -13.52
N ARG A 14 -10.38 -24.08 -12.37
CA ARG A 14 -11.31 -23.10 -11.80
C ARG A 14 -10.48 -21.89 -11.35
N GLN A 15 -10.61 -20.79 -12.07
CA GLN A 15 -10.00 -19.51 -11.72
C GLN A 15 -10.61 -18.98 -10.41
N VAL A 16 -9.72 -18.52 -9.55
CA VAL A 16 -9.97 -17.89 -8.26
C VAL A 16 -10.65 -16.54 -8.50
N ALA A 17 -11.97 -16.50 -8.40
CA ALA A 17 -12.77 -15.28 -8.46
C ALA A 17 -14.03 -15.43 -7.58
N GLN A 18 -13.86 -15.89 -6.35
CA GLN A 18 -14.93 -15.99 -5.34
C GLN A 18 -14.36 -15.89 -3.91
N TRP A 19 -13.80 -14.73 -3.56
CA TRP A 19 -13.28 -14.51 -2.21
C TRP A 19 -14.36 -14.36 -1.11
N PRO A 20 -15.62 -13.97 -1.39
CA PRO A 20 -16.67 -14.02 -0.35
C PRO A 20 -17.26 -15.41 -0.12
N THR A 21 -17.18 -16.33 -1.09
CA THR A 21 -17.92 -17.62 -1.05
C THR A 21 -17.08 -18.83 -0.63
N LEU A 22 -15.74 -18.77 -0.73
CA LEU A 22 -14.87 -19.88 -0.33
C LEU A 22 -14.53 -19.89 1.19
N ALA A 23 -14.78 -18.80 1.91
CA ALA A 23 -14.49 -18.71 3.34
C ALA A 23 -15.49 -19.51 4.21
N THR A 24 -16.67 -19.84 3.69
CA THR A 24 -17.70 -20.60 4.42
C THR A 24 -17.51 -22.12 4.36
N GLU A 25 -16.75 -22.66 3.41
CA GLU A 25 -16.59 -24.12 3.25
C GLU A 25 -15.22 -24.66 3.70
N ALA A 26 -14.23 -23.79 3.96
CA ALA A 26 -12.85 -24.22 4.21
C ALA A 26 -12.37 -24.10 5.67
N SER A 27 -13.14 -23.51 6.60
CA SER A 27 -12.62 -23.27 7.95
C SER A 27 -12.96 -24.36 8.96
N GLY A 28 -14.13 -25.00 8.96
CA GLY A 28 -14.52 -25.93 10.04
C GLY A 28 -14.34 -25.36 11.46
N VAL A 29 -14.13 -24.04 11.57
CA VAL A 29 -13.85 -23.29 12.77
C VAL A 29 -15.05 -22.38 12.94
N ASP A 30 -15.80 -22.69 13.99
CA ASP A 30 -17.02 -22.01 14.38
C ASP A 30 -16.81 -20.49 14.39
N ALA A 31 -17.75 -19.75 13.80
CA ALA A 31 -17.70 -18.29 13.60
C ALA A 31 -17.52 -17.52 14.92
N ASN A 32 -17.79 -18.17 16.06
CA ASN A 32 -17.58 -17.66 17.41
C ASN A 32 -16.09 -17.60 17.82
N GLY A 33 -15.21 -18.43 17.26
CA GLY A 33 -13.80 -18.49 17.67
C GLY A 33 -12.95 -17.32 17.19
N PHE A 34 -13.21 -16.82 15.98
CA PHE A 34 -12.46 -15.72 15.36
C PHE A 34 -12.81 -14.35 15.99
N ALA A 35 -14.11 -14.11 16.26
CA ALA A 35 -14.57 -12.91 16.95
C ALA A 35 -14.11 -12.87 18.43
N GLN A 36 -13.98 -14.03 19.08
CA GLN A 36 -13.53 -14.10 20.47
C GLN A 36 -12.02 -13.85 20.66
N THR A 37 -11.19 -13.98 19.63
CA THR A 37 -9.72 -13.79 19.75
C THR A 37 -9.26 -12.39 19.33
N TRP A 38 -9.89 -11.79 18.33
CA TRP A 38 -9.51 -10.47 17.80
C TRP A 38 -10.42 -9.32 18.28
N GLY A 39 -11.54 -9.65 18.94
CA GLY A 39 -12.51 -8.69 19.49
C GLY A 39 -12.54 -8.59 21.02
N ARG A 40 -11.69 -9.31 21.76
CA ARG A 40 -11.60 -9.16 23.22
C ARG A 40 -10.67 -8.00 23.59
N LYS A 41 -11.06 -7.23 24.61
CA LYS A 41 -10.15 -6.37 25.38
C LYS A 41 -8.87 -7.16 25.68
N LEU A 42 -7.73 -6.51 25.45
CA LEU A 42 -6.42 -7.01 25.87
C LEU A 42 -6.49 -7.46 27.34
N PRO A 43 -5.81 -8.55 27.75
CA PRO A 43 -5.86 -9.03 29.12
C PRO A 43 -5.50 -7.94 30.13
N ASP A 44 -6.29 -7.85 31.18
CA ASP A 44 -6.06 -6.99 32.34
C ASP A 44 -5.11 -7.73 33.28
N GLU A 45 -3.80 -7.54 33.08
CA GLU A 45 -2.82 -7.92 34.10
C GLU A 45 -2.87 -6.88 35.22
N ARG A 46 -3.52 -7.25 36.32
CA ARG A 46 -3.59 -6.47 37.56
C ARG A 46 -2.18 -6.21 38.10
N GLY A 47 -1.81 -4.94 38.16
CA GLY A 47 -0.64 -4.46 38.89
C GLY A 47 -0.13 -3.13 38.34
N GLU A 48 -0.64 -2.04 38.91
CA GLU A 48 -0.06 -0.68 39.00
C GLU A 48 0.72 -0.08 37.80
N SER A 49 0.25 1.10 37.36
CA SER A 49 0.89 2.02 36.38
C SER A 49 0.82 1.63 34.89
N GLY A 50 -0.39 1.39 34.37
CA GLY A 50 -0.62 1.46 32.92
C GLY A 50 -0.26 2.85 32.39
N THR A 51 0.87 2.94 31.69
CA THR A 51 1.44 4.20 31.18
C THR A 51 0.40 4.93 30.31
N ARG A 52 0.32 6.26 30.48
CA ARG A 52 -0.58 7.19 29.75
C ARG A 52 -0.78 6.86 28.24
N PRO A 53 0.25 6.42 27.48
CA PRO A 53 0.11 6.06 26.06
C PRO A 53 -0.87 4.91 25.76
N ARG A 54 -0.99 3.91 26.65
CA ARG A 54 -1.84 2.72 26.41
C ARG A 54 -3.34 3.06 26.44
N ARG A 55 -3.76 3.91 27.38
CA ARG A 55 -5.16 4.38 27.46
C ARG A 55 -5.54 5.29 26.29
N ILE A 56 -4.58 6.08 25.78
CA ILE A 56 -4.79 6.96 24.62
C ILE A 56 -4.95 6.11 23.36
N ALA A 57 -4.08 5.13 23.14
CA ALA A 57 -4.21 4.20 22.02
C ALA A 57 -5.56 3.45 22.04
N GLU A 58 -6.01 2.97 23.19
CA GLU A 58 -7.31 2.29 23.34
C GLU A 58 -8.51 3.22 23.09
N ALA A 59 -8.47 4.45 23.61
CA ALA A 59 -9.52 5.46 23.37
C ALA A 59 -9.57 5.87 21.88
N GLN A 60 -8.41 5.98 21.24
CA GLN A 60 -8.32 6.32 19.83
C GLN A 60 -8.65 5.14 18.91
N LEU A 61 -8.35 3.90 19.30
CA LEU A 61 -8.89 2.69 18.68
C LEU A 61 -10.41 2.65 18.78
N GLY A 62 -11.00 3.12 19.89
CA GLY A 62 -12.45 3.30 20.04
C GLY A 62 -13.02 4.34 19.07
N ASN A 63 -12.40 5.52 18.97
CA ASN A 63 -12.77 6.56 18.00
C ASN A 63 -12.56 6.11 16.55
N PHE A 64 -11.55 5.28 16.30
CA PHE A 64 -11.17 4.72 15.00
C PHE A 64 -12.04 3.55 14.55
N LEU A 65 -12.49 2.71 15.49
CA LEU A 65 -13.46 1.66 15.20
C LEU A 65 -14.85 2.26 15.04
N SER A 66 -15.15 3.45 15.57
CA SER A 66 -16.48 4.09 15.47
C SER A 66 -17.06 4.26 14.06
N PRO A 67 -16.28 4.48 12.97
CA PRO A 67 -16.80 4.52 11.61
C PRO A 67 -17.18 3.12 11.10
N ALA A 68 -16.60 2.03 11.59
CA ALA A 68 -16.96 0.69 11.12
C ALA A 68 -18.43 0.32 11.47
N PRO A 69 -18.93 0.53 12.70
CA PRO A 69 -20.36 0.51 13.02
C PRO A 69 -21.20 1.47 12.20
N ARG A 70 -20.70 2.67 11.86
CA ARG A 70 -21.44 3.62 11.00
C ARG A 70 -21.50 3.19 9.53
N VAL A 71 -20.46 2.55 9.01
CA VAL A 71 -20.48 1.91 7.69
C VAL A 71 -21.44 0.72 7.70
N LEU A 72 -21.44 -0.09 8.76
CA LEU A 72 -22.43 -1.16 8.97
C LEU A 72 -23.86 -0.59 8.96
N GLU A 73 -24.10 0.50 9.68
CA GLU A 73 -25.41 1.13 9.78
C GLU A 73 -25.84 1.79 8.46
N GLY A 74 -24.95 2.52 7.79
CA GLY A 74 -25.20 3.16 6.50
C GLY A 74 -25.45 2.16 5.35
N GLN A 75 -24.94 0.93 5.46
CA GLN A 75 -25.21 -0.14 4.48
C GLN A 75 -26.56 -0.82 4.69
N LYS A 76 -27.13 -0.80 5.90
CA LYS A 76 -28.39 -1.52 6.19
C LYS A 76 -29.53 -1.07 5.27
N GLY A 77 -29.72 0.23 5.08
CA GLY A 77 -30.78 0.76 4.22
C GLY A 77 -30.67 0.26 2.77
N PRO A 78 -29.56 0.53 2.06
CA PRO A 78 -29.33 0.04 0.71
C PRO A 78 -29.40 -1.49 0.60
N ALA A 79 -28.79 -2.23 1.52
CA ALA A 79 -28.79 -3.69 1.50
C ALA A 79 -30.20 -4.28 1.66
N LEU A 80 -30.99 -3.75 2.60
CA LEU A 80 -32.38 -4.16 2.81
C LEU A 80 -33.23 -3.87 1.56
N SER A 81 -33.04 -2.70 0.93
CA SER A 81 -33.78 -2.33 -0.29
C SER A 81 -33.45 -3.19 -1.50
N SER A 82 -32.24 -3.77 -1.56
CA SER A 82 -31.80 -4.65 -2.65
C SER A 82 -31.93 -6.15 -2.33
N GLY A 83 -32.53 -6.51 -1.19
CA GLY A 83 -32.62 -7.90 -0.72
C GLY A 83 -31.27 -8.54 -0.35
N ALA A 84 -30.22 -7.73 -0.15
CA ALA A 84 -28.89 -8.18 0.23
C ALA A 84 -28.71 -8.21 1.76
N LYS A 85 -27.90 -9.13 2.27
CA LYS A 85 -27.52 -9.15 3.68
C LYS A 85 -26.47 -8.05 3.96
N PRO A 86 -26.64 -7.22 5.00
CA PRO A 86 -25.59 -6.29 5.43
C PRO A 86 -24.29 -7.02 5.76
N MET A 87 -23.14 -6.38 5.53
CA MET A 87 -21.87 -6.95 5.95
C MET A 87 -21.80 -7.05 7.48
N THR A 88 -21.03 -8.02 7.98
CA THR A 88 -20.71 -8.13 9.41
C THR A 88 -19.48 -7.28 9.76
N LEU A 89 -19.27 -6.98 11.06
CA LEU A 89 -18.07 -6.28 11.51
C LEU A 89 -16.78 -7.03 11.11
N PHE A 90 -16.80 -8.36 11.18
CA PHE A 90 -15.70 -9.20 10.70
C PHE A 90 -15.44 -8.99 9.21
N GLN A 91 -16.49 -8.99 8.37
CA GLN A 91 -16.33 -8.78 6.92
C GLN A 91 -15.75 -7.39 6.60
N ILE A 92 -16.12 -6.35 7.36
CA ILE A 92 -15.50 -5.03 7.21
C ILE A 92 -14.03 -5.06 7.65
N GLN A 93 -13.71 -5.60 8.83
CA GLN A 93 -12.31 -5.69 9.25
C GLN A 93 -11.46 -6.48 8.26
N PHE A 94 -12.00 -7.58 7.73
CA PHE A 94 -11.36 -8.38 6.70
C PHE A 94 -11.15 -7.61 5.39
N LEU A 95 -12.13 -6.79 4.98
CA LEU A 95 -12.01 -5.92 3.80
C LEU A 95 -10.87 -4.90 3.95
N ASN A 96 -10.70 -4.33 5.15
CA ASN A 96 -9.62 -3.37 5.43
C ASN A 96 -8.25 -4.04 5.63
N ALA A 97 -8.25 -5.35 5.89
CA ALA A 97 -7.04 -6.15 6.08
C ALA A 97 -6.42 -6.67 4.77
N VAL A 98 -6.87 -6.22 3.59
CA VAL A 98 -6.40 -6.76 2.30
C VAL A 98 -4.86 -6.72 2.16
N GLY A 99 -4.21 -5.65 2.61
CA GLY A 99 -2.74 -5.58 2.65
C GLY A 99 -2.13 -6.56 3.65
N ASP A 100 -2.74 -6.69 4.84
CA ASP A 100 -2.30 -7.64 5.88
C ASP A 100 -2.43 -9.11 5.44
N LEU A 101 -3.42 -9.43 4.61
CA LEU A 101 -3.64 -10.78 4.08
C LEU A 101 -2.45 -11.30 3.26
N LEU A 102 -1.65 -10.40 2.66
CA LEU A 102 -0.45 -10.75 1.92
C LEU A 102 0.57 -11.52 2.78
N ASP A 103 0.66 -11.16 4.07
CA ASP A 103 1.55 -11.81 5.03
C ASP A 103 0.81 -12.82 5.92
N LEU A 104 -0.46 -12.57 6.26
CA LEU A 104 -1.26 -13.48 7.09
C LEU A 104 -1.44 -14.84 6.42
N ILE A 105 -1.86 -14.87 5.15
CA ILE A 105 -2.10 -16.12 4.40
C ILE A 105 -0.87 -17.03 4.42
N PRO A 106 0.34 -16.58 4.03
CA PRO A 106 1.52 -17.43 4.10
C PRO A 106 2.01 -17.73 5.53
N SER A 107 1.62 -16.94 6.54
CA SER A 107 1.96 -17.20 7.95
C SER A 107 1.10 -18.31 8.56
N VAL A 108 -0.18 -18.40 8.17
CA VAL A 108 -1.13 -19.40 8.72
C VAL A 108 -1.37 -20.60 7.81
N SER A 109 -1.10 -20.49 6.50
CA SER A 109 -1.28 -21.56 5.53
C SER A 109 0.05 -22.26 5.20
N GLN A 110 0.20 -23.50 5.66
CA GLN A 110 1.31 -24.37 5.27
C GLN A 110 1.10 -24.90 3.84
N THR A 111 1.41 -24.10 2.82
CA THR A 111 1.42 -24.62 1.45
C THR A 111 2.59 -25.60 1.26
N LYS A 112 2.28 -26.86 0.94
CA LYS A 112 3.25 -27.98 0.79
C LYS A 112 4.18 -27.87 -0.43
N ASN A 113 4.00 -26.89 -1.32
CA ASN A 113 4.81 -26.76 -2.54
C ASN A 113 5.97 -25.77 -2.36
N SER A 114 7.16 -26.34 -2.15
CA SER A 114 8.45 -25.67 -1.96
C SER A 114 9.22 -25.39 -3.26
N SER A 115 8.56 -25.42 -4.42
CA SER A 115 9.28 -25.23 -5.69
C SER A 115 9.67 -23.76 -5.88
N LEU A 116 10.97 -23.51 -6.09
CA LEU A 116 11.53 -22.19 -6.40
C LEU A 116 10.90 -21.57 -7.68
N LYS A 117 10.29 -22.38 -8.56
CA LYS A 117 9.56 -21.91 -9.75
C LYS A 117 8.24 -21.19 -9.41
N VAL A 118 7.66 -21.44 -8.24
CA VAL A 118 6.44 -20.74 -7.73
C VAL A 118 6.80 -19.42 -7.04
N PHE A 119 8.09 -19.06 -6.93
CA PHE A 119 8.53 -17.77 -6.36
C PHE A 119 8.44 -16.58 -7.33
N LYS A 120 7.97 -16.75 -8.58
CA LYS A 120 7.16 -15.69 -9.23
C LYS A 120 5.82 -15.64 -8.48
N ARG A 121 5.90 -15.26 -7.21
CA ARG A 121 4.84 -15.35 -6.22
C ARG A 121 3.74 -14.44 -6.72
N TRP A 122 2.67 -15.06 -7.19
CA TRP A 122 1.44 -14.37 -7.54
C TRP A 122 1.08 -13.36 -6.45
N ASP A 123 0.65 -12.17 -6.88
CA ASP A 123 -0.36 -11.37 -6.18
C ASP A 123 0.01 -10.64 -4.88
N MET A 124 1.27 -10.28 -4.65
CA MET A 124 1.61 -9.35 -3.56
C MET A 124 1.95 -7.98 -4.13
N GLY A 125 1.16 -6.97 -3.76
CA GLY A 125 1.23 -5.61 -4.30
C GLY A 125 2.68 -5.09 -4.34
N HIS A 126 3.04 -4.50 -5.46
CA HIS A 126 4.27 -3.76 -5.63
C HIS A 126 3.91 -2.28 -5.75
N CYS A 127 4.81 -1.36 -5.44
CA CYS A 127 4.54 0.06 -5.59
C CYS A 127 5.84 0.75 -5.98
N SER A 128 5.71 1.89 -6.65
CA SER A 128 6.84 2.80 -6.87
C SER A 128 6.49 4.13 -6.22
N ALA A 129 7.38 4.67 -5.40
CA ALA A 129 7.25 6.01 -4.84
C ALA A 129 8.52 6.82 -5.08
N LEU A 130 8.35 8.13 -5.20
CA LEU A 130 9.44 9.07 -5.35
C LEU A 130 9.11 10.35 -4.59
N ILE A 131 10.04 10.79 -3.76
CA ILE A 131 10.08 12.16 -3.22
C ILE A 131 11.24 12.86 -3.90
N LYS A 132 10.99 14.00 -4.53
CA LYS A 132 11.98 14.76 -5.30
C LYS A 132 11.99 16.20 -4.82
N VAL A 133 13.16 16.70 -4.41
CA VAL A 133 13.37 18.14 -4.18
C VAL A 133 14.03 18.77 -5.40
N LEU A 134 13.60 19.97 -5.78
CA LEU A 134 14.22 20.72 -6.87
C LEU A 134 15.61 21.26 -6.48
N PRO A 135 16.50 21.55 -7.45
CA PRO A 135 17.91 21.84 -7.18
C PRO A 135 18.19 22.98 -6.20
N GLY A 136 17.37 24.03 -6.22
CA GLY A 136 17.44 25.16 -5.29
C GLY A 136 16.40 25.09 -4.17
N PHE A 137 15.82 23.92 -3.90
CA PHE A 137 14.73 23.70 -2.94
C PHE A 137 13.48 24.54 -3.23
N GLU A 138 13.26 24.92 -4.49
CA GLU A 138 12.15 25.76 -4.93
C GLU A 138 10.81 25.08 -4.70
N ASN A 139 10.80 23.75 -4.84
CA ASN A 139 9.65 22.91 -4.59
C ASN A 139 10.09 21.51 -4.15
N ILE A 140 9.14 20.77 -3.57
CA ILE A 140 9.28 19.35 -3.26
C ILE A 140 8.05 18.61 -3.78
N PHE A 141 8.30 17.64 -4.66
CA PHE A 141 7.29 16.75 -5.21
C PHE A 141 7.30 15.42 -4.48
N PHE A 142 6.13 14.81 -4.33
CA PHE A 142 5.99 13.48 -3.79
C PHE A 142 4.89 12.75 -4.55
N ALA A 143 5.20 11.54 -4.97
CA ALA A 143 4.31 10.74 -5.79
C ALA A 143 4.38 9.27 -5.46
N HIS A 144 3.28 8.59 -5.75
CA HIS A 144 3.12 7.17 -5.53
C HIS A 144 2.34 6.55 -6.68
N SER A 145 2.80 5.40 -7.17
CA SER A 145 2.11 4.59 -8.17
C SER A 145 1.91 3.17 -7.66
N SER A 146 0.65 2.82 -7.40
CA SER A 146 0.27 1.51 -6.87
C SER A 146 0.35 0.43 -7.95
N TRP A 147 0.85 -0.75 -7.59
CA TRP A 147 0.79 -1.95 -8.42
C TRP A 147 0.11 -3.11 -7.69
N TYR A 148 -0.84 -3.74 -8.36
CA TYR A 148 -1.62 -4.86 -7.81
C TYR A 148 -2.41 -5.49 -8.96
N THR A 149 -3.33 -6.39 -8.65
CA THR A 149 -4.31 -6.85 -9.62
C THR A 149 -5.15 -5.68 -10.16
N TYR A 150 -5.39 -5.68 -11.47
CA TYR A 150 -6.27 -4.71 -12.12
C TYR A 150 -7.73 -4.84 -11.64
N ALA A 151 -8.09 -5.99 -11.03
CA ALA A 151 -9.39 -6.16 -10.39
C ALA A 151 -9.59 -5.27 -9.14
N ALA A 152 -8.57 -4.52 -8.70
CA ALA A 152 -8.69 -3.51 -7.66
C ALA A 152 -9.00 -2.09 -8.20
N MET A 153 -9.07 -1.87 -9.52
CA MET A 153 -9.20 -0.53 -10.13
C MET A 153 -10.56 0.16 -9.94
N LEU A 154 -11.44 -0.33 -9.06
CA LEU A 154 -12.62 0.42 -8.63
C LEU A 154 -12.21 1.40 -7.53
N ARG A 155 -11.93 2.65 -7.92
CA ARG A 155 -11.24 3.64 -7.06
C ARG A 155 -12.21 4.64 -6.43
N ILE A 156 -11.85 5.11 -5.25
CA ILE A 156 -12.45 6.29 -4.62
C ILE A 156 -11.32 7.14 -4.03
N TYR A 157 -11.19 8.39 -4.48
CA TYR A 157 -10.37 9.37 -3.77
C TYR A 157 -11.20 9.98 -2.63
N LYS A 158 -10.67 9.96 -1.41
CA LYS A 158 -11.42 10.32 -0.20
C LYS A 158 -10.88 11.60 0.41
N HIS A 159 -11.81 12.44 0.84
CA HIS A 159 -11.56 13.62 1.64
C HIS A 159 -12.38 13.49 2.92
N TRP A 160 -11.71 13.37 4.06
CA TRP A 160 -12.35 13.29 5.37
C TRP A 160 -11.98 14.50 6.21
N ASP A 161 -12.96 15.07 6.87
CA ASP A 161 -12.82 16.15 7.83
C ASP A 161 -13.70 15.82 9.03
N PHE A 162 -13.09 15.24 10.07
CA PHE A 162 -13.79 14.85 11.27
C PHE A 162 -13.56 15.92 12.35
N ASN A 163 -14.65 16.43 12.95
CA ASN A 163 -14.59 17.38 14.05
C ASN A 163 -14.27 16.68 15.38
N ILE A 164 -13.09 16.05 15.45
CA ILE A 164 -12.62 15.35 16.63
C ILE A 164 -11.97 16.36 17.57
N LYS A 165 -12.49 16.45 18.80
CA LYS A 165 -11.95 17.30 19.86
C LYS A 165 -11.25 16.43 20.89
N ASP A 166 -9.98 16.17 20.65
CA ASP A 166 -9.14 15.33 21.50
C ASP A 166 -7.72 15.92 21.50
N LYS A 167 -7.16 16.11 22.70
CA LYS A 167 -5.83 16.75 22.89
C LYS A 167 -4.67 15.92 22.33
N ASP A 168 -4.89 14.61 22.16
CA ASP A 168 -3.89 13.67 21.68
C ASP A 168 -4.07 13.39 20.16
N THR A 169 -4.97 14.14 19.49
CA THR A 169 -5.17 14.12 18.04
C THR A 169 -4.50 15.32 17.39
N SER A 170 -3.52 15.05 16.52
CA SER A 170 -2.82 16.08 15.73
C SER A 170 -3.44 16.28 14.35
N SER A 171 -4.16 15.26 13.84
CA SER A 171 -4.76 15.31 12.52
C SER A 171 -6.12 14.61 12.51
N SER A 172 -7.17 15.37 12.22
CA SER A 172 -8.54 14.86 12.07
C SER A 172 -9.11 15.09 10.67
N ARG A 173 -8.29 15.65 9.76
CA ARG A 173 -8.63 15.89 8.36
C ARG A 173 -7.54 15.31 7.46
N LEU A 174 -7.96 14.57 6.43
CA LEU A 174 -7.06 13.86 5.54
C LEU A 174 -7.64 13.71 4.13
N SER A 175 -6.75 13.64 3.14
CA SER A 175 -7.09 13.40 1.74
C SER A 175 -6.20 12.31 1.17
N PHE A 176 -6.78 11.27 0.58
CA PHE A 176 -6.04 10.05 0.22
C PHE A 176 -6.74 9.25 -0.89
N SER A 177 -5.95 8.53 -1.69
CA SER A 177 -6.47 7.57 -2.66
C SER A 177 -6.91 6.29 -1.96
N SER A 178 -8.00 5.66 -2.38
CA SER A 178 -8.60 4.52 -1.67
C SER A 178 -9.56 3.71 -2.57
N TYR A 179 -10.36 2.86 -1.94
CA TYR A 179 -11.27 1.87 -2.52
C TYR A 179 -12.65 1.90 -1.82
N PRO A 180 -13.72 1.39 -2.45
CA PRO A 180 -15.01 1.22 -1.79
C PRO A 180 -14.91 0.38 -0.51
N GLY A 181 -15.46 0.89 0.59
CA GLY A 181 -15.51 0.20 1.89
C GLY A 181 -14.22 0.21 2.71
N PHE A 182 -13.09 0.60 2.11
CA PHE A 182 -11.82 0.74 2.82
C PHE A 182 -11.85 1.96 3.73
N LEU A 183 -11.24 1.87 4.89
CA LEU A 183 -11.10 2.93 5.86
C LEU A 183 -9.66 3.46 5.88
N GLU A 184 -8.86 3.03 4.92
CA GLU A 184 -7.46 3.36 4.71
C GLU A 184 -7.21 3.50 3.21
N SER A 185 -5.99 3.87 2.83
CA SER A 185 -5.60 4.06 1.45
C SER A 185 -5.26 2.73 0.78
N LEU A 186 -4.65 1.79 1.51
CA LEU A 186 -3.97 0.58 1.01
C LEU A 186 -2.75 0.90 0.13
N ASP A 187 -2.78 1.97 -0.66
CA ASP A 187 -1.77 2.27 -1.68
C ASP A 187 -0.31 2.35 -1.18
N ASP A 188 0.11 3.16 -0.20
CA ASP A 188 -0.61 4.24 0.49
C ASP A 188 -0.17 5.64 0.00
N PHE A 189 -1.12 6.58 -0.12
CA PHE A 189 -0.87 8.02 -0.33
C PHE A 189 -1.83 8.85 0.53
N TYR A 190 -1.30 9.61 1.48
CA TYR A 190 -2.09 10.51 2.33
C TYR A 190 -1.51 11.93 2.40
N ILE A 191 -2.41 12.91 2.41
CA ILE A 191 -2.16 14.30 2.84
C ILE A 191 -2.92 14.51 4.15
N LEU A 192 -2.20 14.78 5.25
CA LEU A 192 -2.75 14.89 6.60
C LEU A 192 -2.77 16.34 7.09
N SER A 193 -3.74 16.69 7.94
CA SER A 193 -3.87 18.07 8.44
C SER A 193 -2.77 18.51 9.41
N SER A 194 -1.99 17.56 9.94
CA SER A 194 -0.77 17.82 10.70
C SER A 194 0.40 18.33 9.84
N GLY A 195 0.23 18.43 8.51
CA GLY A 195 1.29 18.78 7.56
C GLY A 195 2.17 17.60 7.15
N LEU A 196 1.82 16.38 7.61
CA LEU A 196 2.50 15.15 7.21
C LEU A 196 1.93 14.60 5.90
N ILE A 197 2.81 14.08 5.06
CA ILE A 197 2.50 13.24 3.92
C ILE A 197 2.95 11.83 4.25
N LEU A 198 2.10 10.84 3.98
CA LEU A 198 2.45 9.42 4.12
C LEU A 198 2.41 8.76 2.75
N LEU A 199 3.55 8.22 2.34
CA LEU A 199 3.65 7.28 1.22
C LEU A 199 4.12 5.92 1.72
N GLN A 200 3.90 4.86 0.95
CA GLN A 200 4.40 3.53 1.31
C GLN A 200 4.71 2.66 0.08
N THR A 201 5.70 1.76 0.16
CA THR A 201 5.82 0.62 -0.77
C THR A 201 6.11 -0.69 -0.04
N THR A 202 5.51 -1.79 -0.52
CA THR A 202 5.43 -3.05 0.25
C THR A 202 6.73 -3.83 0.11
N ASN A 203 7.38 -4.15 1.22
CA ASN A 203 8.52 -5.06 1.23
C ASN A 203 8.02 -6.51 1.31
N SER A 204 8.85 -7.45 0.89
CA SER A 204 8.53 -8.88 1.04
C SER A 204 9.39 -9.50 2.14
N VAL A 205 8.75 -10.25 3.03
CA VAL A 205 9.48 -11.09 4.00
C VAL A 205 9.59 -12.51 3.44
N TYR A 206 10.80 -12.90 3.06
CA TYR A 206 11.11 -14.22 2.52
C TYR A 206 11.59 -15.20 3.60
N ASN A 207 11.96 -14.67 4.76
CA ASN A 207 12.31 -15.46 5.94
C ASN A 207 11.05 -16.09 6.57
N LYS A 208 10.82 -17.37 6.26
CA LYS A 208 9.68 -18.13 6.77
C LYS A 208 9.69 -18.33 8.28
N THR A 209 10.85 -18.32 8.93
CA THR A 209 10.94 -18.41 10.40
C THR A 209 10.36 -17.15 11.03
N LEU A 210 10.63 -15.99 10.43
CA LEU A 210 10.12 -14.71 10.91
C LEU A 210 8.59 -14.61 10.75
N LEU A 211 8.05 -15.08 9.62
CA LEU A 211 6.60 -15.11 9.39
C LEU A 211 5.82 -15.96 10.42
N LYS A 212 6.45 -16.97 11.03
CA LYS A 212 5.82 -17.77 12.09
C LYS A 212 5.61 -17.01 13.40
N LEU A 213 6.20 -15.82 13.54
CA LEU A 213 6.05 -14.98 14.74
C LEU A 213 4.83 -14.05 14.66
N VAL A 214 4.08 -14.07 13.56
CA VAL A 214 2.80 -13.37 13.44
C VAL A 214 1.77 -14.03 14.35
N VAL A 215 1.19 -13.26 15.28
CA VAL A 215 0.25 -13.74 16.31
C VAL A 215 -1.00 -12.86 16.39
N PRO A 216 -2.14 -13.42 16.86
CA PRO A 216 -3.39 -12.67 16.94
C PRO A 216 -3.44 -11.56 17.98
N GLN A 217 -2.51 -11.52 18.93
CA GLN A 217 -2.40 -10.48 19.95
C GLN A 217 -1.63 -9.25 19.41
N SER A 218 -2.09 -8.71 18.28
CA SER A 218 -1.46 -7.58 17.59
C SER A 218 -2.50 -6.69 16.90
N LEU A 219 -2.08 -5.52 16.43
CA LEU A 219 -2.91 -4.64 15.61
C LEU A 219 -2.49 -4.74 14.15
N LEU A 220 -3.46 -4.91 13.25
CA LEU A 220 -3.22 -4.96 11.82
C LEU A 220 -2.65 -3.62 11.32
N ALA A 221 -1.90 -3.65 10.21
CA ALA A 221 -1.21 -2.48 9.69
C ALA A 221 -2.18 -1.32 9.39
N TRP A 222 -3.32 -1.59 8.76
CA TRP A 222 -4.32 -0.53 8.46
C TRP A 222 -4.78 0.23 9.72
N GLN A 223 -4.87 -0.46 10.85
CA GLN A 223 -5.24 0.12 12.14
C GLN A 223 -4.11 1.00 12.67
N ARG A 224 -2.88 0.48 12.68
CA ARG A 224 -1.70 1.21 13.18
C ARG A 224 -1.38 2.43 12.33
N VAL A 225 -1.49 2.34 11.00
CA VAL A 225 -1.33 3.47 10.08
C VAL A 225 -2.34 4.55 10.39
N ARG A 226 -3.61 4.21 10.57
CA ARG A 226 -4.67 5.18 10.83
C ARG A 226 -4.54 5.85 12.20
N VAL A 227 -4.14 5.11 13.23
CA VAL A 227 -3.83 5.68 14.56
C VAL A 227 -2.62 6.61 14.48
N ALA A 228 -1.53 6.20 13.83
CA ALA A 228 -0.35 7.04 13.64
C ALA A 228 -0.68 8.32 12.84
N ASN A 229 -1.47 8.22 11.77
CA ASN A 229 -1.93 9.36 10.97
C ASN A 229 -2.77 10.36 11.77
N MET A 230 -3.48 9.89 12.80
CA MET A 230 -4.35 10.72 13.64
C MET A 230 -3.58 11.42 14.77
N MET A 231 -2.64 10.70 15.39
CA MET A 231 -1.91 11.14 16.58
C MET A 231 -0.65 11.95 16.27
N ALA A 232 0.07 11.58 15.21
CA ALA A 232 1.41 12.08 15.00
C ALA A 232 1.43 13.52 14.48
N ASN A 233 2.35 14.31 15.03
CA ASN A 233 2.64 15.67 14.61
C ASN A 233 4.00 15.81 13.91
N ASP A 234 4.85 14.79 13.95
CA ASP A 234 6.12 14.71 13.22
C ASP A 234 6.43 13.26 12.80
N GLY A 235 7.45 13.09 11.96
CA GLY A 235 7.83 11.79 11.41
C GLY A 235 8.33 10.77 12.44
N ARG A 236 9.03 11.22 13.49
CA ARG A 236 9.52 10.34 14.55
C ARG A 236 8.36 9.82 15.38
N GLN A 237 7.48 10.71 15.80
CA GLN A 237 6.29 10.37 16.57
C GLN A 237 5.41 9.39 15.80
N TRP A 238 5.24 9.61 14.47
CA TRP A 238 4.52 8.68 13.60
C TRP A 238 5.12 7.26 13.68
N ALA A 239 6.44 7.14 13.58
CA ALA A 239 7.14 5.86 13.64
C ALA A 239 6.98 5.17 15.00
N GLU A 240 7.14 5.91 16.10
CA GLU A 240 6.98 5.42 17.46
C GLU A 240 5.55 4.92 17.73
N ILE A 241 4.54 5.67 17.27
CA ILE A 241 3.13 5.27 17.40
C ILE A 241 2.83 4.03 16.56
N PHE A 242 3.23 4.03 15.28
CA PHE A 242 3.02 2.92 14.33
C PHE A 242 3.65 1.60 14.78
N SER A 243 4.77 1.67 15.51
CA SER A 243 5.51 0.51 16.01
C SER A 243 4.79 -0.26 17.12
N ASN A 244 3.85 0.38 17.82
CA ASN A 244 3.11 -0.27 18.90
C ASN A 244 2.24 -1.40 18.37
N TYR A 245 2.28 -2.55 19.04
CA TYR A 245 1.51 -3.75 18.70
C TYR A 245 1.72 -4.22 17.24
N ASN A 246 2.95 -4.07 16.72
CA ASN A 246 3.34 -4.54 15.39
C ASN A 246 2.87 -6.00 15.15
N SER A 247 2.07 -6.19 14.10
CA SER A 247 1.54 -7.48 13.68
C SER A 247 2.51 -8.31 12.84
N GLY A 248 3.51 -7.70 12.22
CA GLY A 248 4.31 -8.36 11.19
C GLY A 248 3.54 -8.65 9.91
N THR A 249 2.45 -7.92 9.68
CA THR A 249 1.59 -8.05 8.50
C THR A 249 1.53 -6.73 7.76
N TYR A 250 1.39 -6.82 6.45
CA TYR A 250 1.60 -5.72 5.51
C TYR A 250 2.95 -5.04 5.73
N ASN A 251 4.02 -5.82 5.55
CA ASN A 251 5.39 -5.41 5.85
C ASN A 251 5.90 -4.39 4.81
N ASN A 252 6.13 -3.16 5.24
CA ASN A 252 6.16 -2.01 4.36
C ASN A 252 7.35 -1.09 4.66
N GLN A 253 7.80 -0.33 3.66
CA GLN A 253 8.58 0.90 3.85
C GLN A 253 7.63 2.10 3.76
N TYR A 254 7.46 2.83 4.85
CA TYR A 254 6.73 4.09 4.91
C TYR A 254 7.69 5.27 4.80
N MET A 255 7.29 6.26 4.03
CA MET A 255 7.96 7.56 3.92
C MET A 255 7.05 8.60 4.56
N VAL A 256 7.45 9.09 5.73
CA VAL A 256 6.74 10.14 6.46
C VAL A 256 7.44 11.46 6.19
N LEU A 257 6.88 12.23 5.26
CA LEU A 257 7.40 13.53 4.86
C LEU A 257 6.68 14.64 5.64
N ASP A 258 7.42 15.36 6.48
CA ASP A 258 6.90 16.50 7.25
C ASP A 258 7.11 17.81 6.50
N LEU A 259 6.05 18.30 5.86
CA LEU A 259 6.11 19.55 5.09
C LEU A 259 6.34 20.78 5.98
N LYS A 260 6.12 20.70 7.30
CA LYS A 260 6.42 21.79 8.23
C LYS A 260 7.94 22.05 8.35
N LYS A 261 8.76 21.08 7.95
CA LYS A 261 10.23 21.17 7.99
C LYS A 261 10.85 21.60 6.67
N VAL A 262 10.04 21.79 5.64
CA VAL A 262 10.46 22.28 4.33
C VAL A 262 10.40 23.80 4.33
N LYS A 263 11.54 24.45 4.09
CA LYS A 263 11.64 25.90 3.87
C LYS A 263 12.01 26.14 2.41
N PRO A 264 11.01 26.42 1.53
CA PRO A 264 11.27 26.61 0.11
C PRO A 264 12.39 27.63 -0.14
N LYS A 265 13.26 27.31 -1.09
CA LYS A 265 14.45 28.10 -1.48
C LYS A 265 15.53 28.24 -0.40
N TYR A 266 15.43 27.53 0.71
CA TYR A 266 16.33 27.72 1.85
C TYR A 266 16.87 26.40 2.42
N SER A 267 16.03 25.55 3.00
CA SER A 267 16.49 24.32 3.65
C SER A 267 15.42 23.23 3.73
N LEU A 268 15.88 21.99 3.88
CA LEU A 268 15.10 20.89 4.43
C LEU A 268 15.63 20.63 5.85
N ASP A 269 14.91 21.04 6.88
CA ASP A 269 15.36 20.92 8.27
C ASP A 269 15.29 19.44 8.73
N ALA A 270 16.10 19.06 9.72
CA ALA A 270 16.06 17.70 10.28
C ALA A 270 14.62 17.32 10.69
N GLY A 271 14.26 16.07 10.42
CA GLY A 271 12.91 15.53 10.53
C GLY A 271 12.02 15.77 9.32
N THR A 272 12.53 16.33 8.22
CA THR A 272 11.76 16.45 6.96
C THR A 272 11.32 15.09 6.45
N LEU A 273 12.19 14.08 6.46
CA LEU A 273 11.84 12.75 5.97
C LEU A 273 12.23 11.67 6.98
N TYR A 274 11.25 10.96 7.50
CA TYR A 274 11.46 9.71 8.24
C TYR A 274 11.12 8.51 7.36
N ILE A 275 11.99 7.52 7.39
CA ILE A 275 11.77 6.22 6.75
C ILE A 275 11.52 5.20 7.84
N VAL A 276 10.42 4.47 7.72
CA VAL A 276 9.97 3.47 8.70
C VAL A 276 9.77 2.15 7.98
N GLU A 277 10.43 1.09 8.44
CA GLU A 277 10.34 -0.24 7.86
C GLU A 277 9.93 -1.28 8.89
N GLN A 278 8.97 -2.11 8.52
CA GLN A 278 8.43 -3.15 9.38
C GLN A 278 8.69 -4.54 8.80
N ILE A 279 9.03 -5.46 9.69
CA ILE A 279 8.92 -6.91 9.53
C ILE A 279 8.25 -7.50 10.79
N PRO A 280 7.89 -8.80 10.84
CA PRO A 280 7.44 -9.40 12.09
C PRO A 280 8.44 -9.14 13.22
N THR A 281 7.90 -8.81 14.39
CA THR A 281 8.61 -8.50 15.65
C THR A 281 9.53 -7.27 15.66
N TYR A 282 9.84 -6.66 14.51
CA TYR A 282 10.80 -5.57 14.43
C TYR A 282 10.35 -4.43 13.51
N VAL A 283 10.49 -3.21 14.01
CA VAL A 283 10.32 -1.98 13.23
C VAL A 283 11.59 -1.16 13.39
N GLU A 284 12.13 -0.69 12.28
CA GLU A 284 13.29 0.20 12.25
C GLU A 284 12.87 1.52 11.60
N TYR A 285 13.34 2.64 12.15
CA TYR A 285 13.09 3.94 11.57
C TYR A 285 14.27 4.88 11.74
N SER A 286 14.46 5.76 10.76
CA SER A 286 15.55 6.73 10.75
C SER A 286 15.16 8.01 10.01
N ASP A 287 15.79 9.13 10.40
CA ASP A 287 15.70 10.39 9.67
C ASP A 287 16.62 10.34 8.45
N GLN A 288 16.04 10.48 7.26
CA GLN A 288 16.73 10.43 5.97
C GLN A 288 16.71 11.79 5.26
N THR A 289 16.56 12.88 6.01
CA THR A 289 16.60 14.25 5.48
C THR A 289 17.93 14.54 4.76
N GLU A 290 19.06 14.05 5.27
CA GLU A 290 20.37 14.24 4.62
C GLU A 290 20.45 13.63 3.22
N VAL A 291 19.84 12.45 3.03
CA VAL A 291 19.75 11.82 1.71
C VAL A 291 18.84 12.63 0.81
N LEU A 292 17.67 13.04 1.31
CA LEU A 292 16.71 13.82 0.53
C LEU A 292 17.29 15.16 0.05
N ARG A 293 18.14 15.82 0.84
CA ARG A 293 18.85 17.05 0.42
C ARG A 293 19.73 16.86 -0.81
N ARG A 294 20.17 15.64 -1.12
CA ARG A 294 20.92 15.33 -2.35
C ARG A 294 20.04 15.32 -3.60
N GLY A 295 18.72 15.28 -3.44
CA GLY A 295 17.78 15.51 -4.53
C GLY A 295 16.54 14.64 -4.48
N TYR A 296 16.61 13.41 -3.94
CA TYR A 296 15.49 12.49 -4.01
C TYR A 296 15.54 11.35 -2.98
N TRP A 297 14.37 10.74 -2.73
CA TRP A 297 14.20 9.46 -2.07
C TRP A 297 13.32 8.53 -2.94
N PRO A 298 13.85 7.42 -3.46
CA PRO A 298 13.07 6.43 -4.20
C PRO A 298 12.58 5.29 -3.28
N SER A 299 11.46 4.66 -3.64
CA SER A 299 10.98 3.45 -2.96
C SER A 299 10.38 2.47 -3.98
N TYR A 300 10.75 1.19 -3.87
CA TYR A 300 10.50 0.19 -4.92
C TYR A 300 10.48 -1.26 -4.39
N ASN A 301 9.85 -1.49 -3.23
CA ASN A 301 9.61 -2.83 -2.66
C ASN A 301 10.86 -3.63 -2.22
N ILE A 302 11.97 -2.93 -1.98
CA ILE A 302 13.18 -3.52 -1.39
C ILE A 302 13.54 -2.69 -0.17
N PRO A 303 13.73 -3.31 1.00
CA PRO A 303 14.01 -2.58 2.22
C PRO A 303 15.35 -1.88 2.17
N PHE A 304 15.37 -0.67 2.72
CA PHE A 304 16.53 0.21 2.79
C PHE A 304 17.43 -0.11 4.00
N HIS A 305 16.84 -0.27 5.19
CA HIS A 305 17.62 -0.55 6.38
C HIS A 305 18.25 -1.94 6.26
N GLU A 306 19.58 -2.00 6.37
CA GLU A 306 20.35 -3.21 6.11
C GLU A 306 19.89 -4.39 6.98
N LYS A 307 19.54 -4.12 8.24
CA LYS A 307 19.04 -5.14 9.16
C LYS A 307 17.70 -5.70 8.70
N ILE A 308 16.76 -4.84 8.29
CA ILE A 308 15.47 -5.26 7.71
C ILE A 308 15.70 -6.08 6.43
N TYR A 309 16.58 -5.61 5.54
CA TYR A 309 16.95 -6.30 4.30
C TYR A 309 17.51 -7.70 4.55
N SER A 310 18.47 -7.80 5.47
CA SER A 310 19.13 -9.05 5.84
C SER A 310 18.15 -10.01 6.50
N TRP A 311 17.41 -9.57 7.53
CA TRP A 311 16.48 -10.41 8.29
C TRP A 311 15.29 -10.89 7.46
N SER A 312 14.88 -10.10 6.46
CA SER A 312 13.84 -10.48 5.50
C SER A 312 14.28 -11.54 4.50
N GLY A 313 15.58 -11.82 4.38
CA GLY A 313 16.13 -12.88 3.53
C GLY A 313 16.50 -12.47 2.10
N TYR A 314 16.61 -11.16 1.82
CA TYR A 314 17.00 -10.68 0.49
C TYR A 314 18.43 -11.08 0.05
N PRO A 315 19.47 -11.14 0.93
CA PRO A 315 20.81 -11.56 0.52
C PRO A 315 20.83 -12.95 -0.15
N MET A 316 20.04 -13.89 0.37
CA MET A 316 19.90 -15.22 -0.21
C MET A 316 19.25 -15.16 -1.61
N LEU A 317 18.27 -14.28 -1.82
CA LEU A 317 17.64 -14.10 -3.14
C LEU A 317 18.60 -13.46 -4.14
N VAL A 318 19.42 -12.50 -3.73
CA VAL A 318 20.46 -11.95 -4.59
C VAL A 318 21.41 -13.05 -5.05
N GLN A 319 21.85 -13.91 -4.13
CA GLN A 319 22.77 -15.01 -4.45
C GLN A 319 22.16 -16.06 -5.40
N LYS A 320 20.83 -16.29 -5.32
CA LYS A 320 20.12 -17.32 -6.12
C LYS A 320 19.51 -16.82 -7.42
N LEU A 321 19.00 -15.59 -7.43
CA LEU A 321 18.17 -15.02 -8.50
C LEU A 321 18.77 -13.76 -9.12
N GLY A 322 19.85 -13.24 -8.55
CA GLY A 322 20.60 -12.11 -9.07
C GLY A 322 20.14 -10.75 -8.54
N LEU A 323 20.66 -9.70 -9.17
CA LEU A 323 20.65 -8.33 -8.66
C LEU A 323 19.28 -7.62 -8.67
N GLU A 324 18.21 -8.23 -9.19
CA GLU A 324 16.87 -7.62 -9.10
C GLU A 324 16.34 -7.56 -7.66
N TYR A 325 16.93 -8.34 -6.74
CA TYR A 325 16.66 -8.30 -5.30
C TYR A 325 17.67 -7.46 -4.50
N SER A 326 18.63 -6.82 -5.18
CA SER A 326 19.55 -5.87 -4.55
C SER A 326 18.89 -4.50 -4.45
N TYR A 327 19.01 -3.84 -3.29
CA TYR A 327 18.47 -2.50 -3.09
C TYR A 327 18.98 -1.51 -4.15
N ASP A 328 20.28 -1.54 -4.46
CA ASP A 328 20.88 -0.58 -5.39
C ASP A 328 20.75 -0.96 -6.87
N MET A 329 20.65 -2.26 -7.17
CA MET A 329 20.83 -2.77 -8.53
C MET A 329 19.55 -3.32 -9.18
N ALA A 330 18.42 -3.28 -8.46
CA ALA A 330 17.11 -3.54 -9.05
C ALA A 330 16.81 -2.57 -10.21
N SER A 331 16.02 -3.03 -11.18
CA SER A 331 15.70 -2.24 -12.38
C SER A 331 15.14 -0.85 -12.04
N ARG A 332 14.20 -0.76 -11.09
CA ARG A 332 13.63 0.51 -10.62
C ARG A 332 14.65 1.40 -9.91
N ALA A 333 15.56 0.82 -9.12
CA ALA A 333 16.64 1.57 -8.47
C ALA A 333 17.55 2.25 -9.52
N LYS A 334 17.92 1.51 -10.57
CA LYS A 334 18.75 2.02 -11.67
C LYS A 334 18.01 3.10 -12.48
N ILE A 335 16.74 2.90 -12.79
CA ILE A 335 15.91 3.88 -13.52
C ILE A 335 15.76 5.16 -12.70
N PHE A 336 15.37 5.08 -11.42
CA PHE A 336 15.29 6.27 -10.57
C PHE A 336 16.64 6.97 -10.43
N ARG A 337 17.74 6.23 -10.24
CA ARG A 337 19.08 6.82 -10.16
C ARG A 337 19.47 7.57 -11.44
N ARG A 338 19.12 7.04 -12.62
CA ARG A 338 19.40 7.67 -13.92
C ARG A 338 18.50 8.89 -14.15
N ASP A 339 17.20 8.77 -13.89
CA ASP A 339 16.19 9.68 -14.45
C ASP A 339 15.60 10.68 -13.44
N GLN A 340 15.84 10.51 -12.13
CA GLN A 340 15.26 11.44 -11.14
C GLN A 340 15.68 12.91 -11.37
N GLY A 341 16.86 13.13 -11.96
CA GLY A 341 17.38 14.46 -12.26
C GLY A 341 16.57 15.20 -13.33
N ASP A 342 15.86 14.47 -14.18
CA ASP A 342 15.01 15.03 -15.23
C ASP A 342 13.67 15.55 -14.69
N VAL A 343 13.36 15.27 -13.42
CA VAL A 343 12.21 15.84 -12.72
C VAL A 343 12.51 17.28 -12.32
N THR A 344 11.97 18.21 -13.10
CA THR A 344 12.14 19.66 -12.94
C THR A 344 10.83 20.38 -12.62
N ASP A 345 9.70 19.70 -12.79
CA ASP A 345 8.36 20.23 -12.57
C ASP A 345 7.33 19.12 -12.33
N MET A 346 6.06 19.50 -12.19
CA MET A 346 4.96 18.55 -12.01
C MET A 346 4.75 17.63 -13.22
N ALA A 347 4.98 18.11 -14.45
CA ALA A 347 4.76 17.33 -15.66
C ALA A 347 5.80 16.19 -15.78
N SER A 348 7.07 16.52 -15.54
CA SER A 348 8.18 15.56 -15.48
C SER A 348 8.06 14.60 -14.28
N MET A 349 7.50 15.05 -13.14
CA MET A 349 7.17 14.15 -12.03
C MET A 349 6.06 13.15 -12.42
N LYS A 350 4.99 13.60 -13.09
CA LYS A 350 3.97 12.70 -13.64
C LYS A 350 4.59 11.71 -14.63
N TYR A 351 5.49 12.20 -15.50
CA TYR A 351 6.15 11.40 -16.52
C TYR A 351 6.98 10.25 -15.93
N ILE A 352 7.86 10.51 -14.96
CA ILE A 352 8.70 9.46 -14.37
C ILE A 352 7.84 8.41 -13.64
N MET A 353 6.75 8.84 -12.98
CA MET A 353 5.87 7.92 -12.23
C MET A 353 4.92 7.12 -13.13
N ARG A 354 4.73 7.54 -14.39
CA ARG A 354 4.07 6.76 -15.46
C ARG A 354 5.05 6.02 -16.37
N TYR A 355 6.36 6.11 -16.10
CA TYR A 355 7.38 5.56 -16.97
C TYR A 355 7.35 4.03 -17.03
N ASN A 356 7.41 3.49 -18.25
CA ASN A 356 7.54 2.06 -18.50
C ASN A 356 8.65 1.78 -19.54
N ASN A 357 8.42 2.19 -20.80
CA ASN A 357 9.37 2.14 -21.91
C ASN A 357 10.13 0.81 -22.08
N TYR A 358 9.52 -0.31 -21.68
CA TYR A 358 10.22 -1.59 -21.53
C TYR A 358 10.85 -2.15 -22.80
N ARG A 359 10.38 -1.72 -23.99
CA ARG A 359 10.90 -2.17 -25.28
C ARG A 359 12.24 -1.54 -25.65
N LYS A 360 12.58 -0.39 -25.06
CA LYS A 360 13.77 0.40 -25.43
C LYS A 360 14.74 0.58 -24.27
N ASP A 361 14.24 0.65 -23.04
CA ASP A 361 15.09 0.90 -21.89
C ASP A 361 15.93 -0.34 -21.52
N PRO A 362 17.26 -0.27 -21.53
CA PRO A 362 18.11 -1.42 -21.29
C PRO A 362 17.96 -1.99 -19.87
N TYR A 363 17.53 -1.20 -18.88
CA TYR A 363 17.39 -1.69 -17.51
C TYR A 363 16.19 -2.62 -17.33
N THR A 364 15.20 -2.57 -18.22
CA THR A 364 14.01 -3.43 -18.14
C THR A 364 14.27 -4.84 -18.66
N LYS A 365 15.34 -5.02 -19.46
CA LYS A 365 15.69 -6.28 -20.13
C LYS A 365 14.52 -6.84 -20.96
N GLY A 366 13.69 -5.95 -21.52
CA GLY A 366 12.53 -6.33 -22.32
C GLY A 366 11.32 -6.84 -21.52
N ASP A 367 11.38 -6.82 -20.18
CA ASP A 367 10.26 -7.19 -19.31
C ASP A 367 9.39 -5.94 -18.99
N PRO A 368 8.07 -5.96 -19.29
CA PRO A 368 7.19 -4.82 -19.07
C PRO A 368 6.95 -4.47 -17.60
N CYS A 369 7.47 -5.25 -16.65
CA CYS A 369 7.36 -4.98 -15.22
C CYS A 369 8.68 -4.63 -14.53
N ASN A 370 9.82 -4.73 -15.21
CA ASN A 370 11.11 -4.25 -14.69
C ASN A 370 11.28 -2.73 -14.88
N THR A 371 10.29 -1.94 -14.49
CA THR A 371 10.23 -0.48 -14.73
C THR A 371 9.42 0.24 -13.65
N ILE A 372 9.23 1.57 -13.72
CA ILE A 372 8.55 2.35 -12.65
C ILE A 372 7.04 2.12 -12.60
N CYS A 373 6.41 1.89 -13.74
CA CYS A 373 4.99 1.59 -13.86
C CYS A 373 4.75 0.33 -14.70
N CYS A 374 4.82 -0.84 -14.05
CA CYS A 374 4.68 -2.18 -14.62
C CYS A 374 3.38 -2.41 -15.41
N ARG A 375 3.49 -3.20 -16.49
CA ARG A 375 2.41 -3.65 -17.37
C ARG A 375 2.47 -5.17 -17.57
N GLU A 376 2.13 -5.96 -16.55
CA GLU A 376 2.25 -7.43 -16.65
C GLU A 376 1.27 -8.02 -17.67
N ASP A 377 0.22 -7.27 -17.99
CA ASP A 377 -0.70 -7.61 -19.07
C ASP A 377 -0.01 -7.62 -20.43
N LEU A 378 1.09 -6.88 -20.60
CA LEU A 378 1.89 -6.85 -21.82
C LEU A 378 3.01 -7.90 -21.84
N ASN A 379 3.12 -8.73 -20.80
CA ASN A 379 4.08 -9.84 -20.80
C ASN A 379 3.75 -10.80 -21.95
N SER A 380 4.74 -11.14 -22.78
CA SER A 380 4.54 -11.97 -23.97
C SER A 380 4.35 -13.46 -23.64
N LEU A 381 4.92 -13.93 -22.54
CA LEU A 381 4.91 -15.34 -22.16
C LEU A 381 3.75 -15.69 -21.24
N SER A 382 3.48 -14.83 -20.26
CA SER A 382 2.45 -15.07 -19.24
C SER A 382 1.73 -13.76 -18.90
N PRO A 383 0.92 -13.21 -19.82
CA PRO A 383 0.19 -11.97 -19.55
C PRO A 383 -0.78 -12.15 -18.39
N SER A 384 -0.79 -11.19 -17.46
CA SER A 384 -1.67 -11.16 -16.30
C SER A 384 -2.31 -9.79 -16.14
N PRO A 385 -3.60 -9.67 -15.76
CA PRO A 385 -4.25 -8.37 -15.56
C PRO A 385 -3.79 -7.76 -14.22
N GLY A 386 -2.54 -7.31 -14.18
CA GLY A 386 -1.93 -6.73 -12.99
C GLY A 386 -0.70 -5.89 -13.33
N GLY A 387 -0.22 -5.17 -12.33
CA GLY A 387 0.86 -4.22 -12.46
C GLY A 387 0.42 -2.86 -11.96
N CYS A 388 1.08 -1.83 -12.46
CA CYS A 388 0.83 -0.46 -12.07
C CYS A 388 -0.54 0.03 -12.58
N TYR A 389 -1.37 0.62 -11.72
CA TYR A 389 -2.74 1.04 -12.09
C TYR A 389 -3.14 2.44 -11.60
N ASP A 390 -2.25 3.22 -11.00
CA ASP A 390 -2.50 4.63 -10.71
C ASP A 390 -1.20 5.41 -10.53
N THR A 391 -1.28 6.72 -10.61
CA THR A 391 -0.30 7.63 -9.99
C THR A 391 -1.05 8.71 -9.22
N LYS A 392 -0.60 8.99 -8.00
CA LYS A 392 -0.95 10.20 -7.24
C LYS A 392 0.31 11.05 -7.11
N VAL A 393 0.19 12.36 -7.32
CA VAL A 393 1.31 13.29 -7.19
C VAL A 393 0.82 14.63 -6.65
N ALA A 394 1.57 15.19 -5.73
CA ALA A 394 1.38 16.56 -5.25
C ALA A 394 2.74 17.19 -4.96
N ASP A 395 2.68 18.48 -4.68
CA ASP A 395 3.79 19.26 -4.14
C ASP A 395 3.37 19.93 -2.83
N ILE A 396 4.29 20.67 -2.21
CA ILE A 396 4.01 21.36 -0.93
C ILE A 396 2.82 22.32 -1.03
N TYR A 397 2.65 22.99 -2.17
CA TYR A 397 1.58 23.97 -2.38
C TYR A 397 0.22 23.29 -2.51
N LEU A 398 0.13 22.24 -3.33
CA LEU A 398 -1.09 21.44 -3.49
C LEU A 398 -1.49 20.77 -2.16
N ALA A 399 -0.53 20.20 -1.43
CA ALA A 399 -0.82 19.55 -0.15
C ALA A 399 -1.34 20.51 0.92
N SER A 400 -0.87 21.78 0.94
CA SER A 400 -1.40 22.79 1.85
C SER A 400 -2.92 23.02 1.67
N ALA A 401 -3.42 22.76 0.46
CA ALA A 401 -4.83 22.81 0.09
C ALA A 401 -5.51 21.43 0.02
N TYR A 402 -4.91 20.38 0.59
CA TYR A 402 -5.40 18.99 0.52
C TYR A 402 -5.66 18.50 -0.91
N THR A 403 -4.84 18.96 -1.85
CA THR A 403 -4.99 18.73 -3.28
C THR A 403 -3.89 17.81 -3.80
N ALA A 404 -4.24 16.96 -4.77
CA ALA A 404 -3.28 16.18 -5.55
C ALA A 404 -3.78 16.02 -6.99
N TYR A 405 -2.87 15.71 -7.91
CA TYR A 405 -3.24 15.13 -9.19
C TYR A 405 -3.28 13.62 -9.07
N ALA A 406 -4.31 12.99 -9.61
CA ALA A 406 -4.43 11.54 -9.64
C ALA A 406 -4.92 11.05 -11.00
N ILE A 407 -4.32 9.96 -11.48
CA ILE A 407 -4.73 9.20 -12.67
C ILE A 407 -5.06 7.78 -12.24
N SER A 408 -6.14 7.21 -12.78
CA SER A 408 -6.55 5.82 -12.56
C SER A 408 -6.42 5.04 -13.86
N GLY A 409 -5.63 3.98 -13.84
CA GLY A 409 -5.42 3.06 -14.96
C GLY A 409 -3.95 2.71 -15.18
N PRO A 410 -3.68 1.62 -15.93
CA PRO A 410 -2.35 1.28 -16.39
C PRO A 410 -1.77 2.36 -17.31
N THR A 411 -0.45 2.54 -17.29
CA THR A 411 0.19 3.57 -18.12
C THR A 411 0.04 3.29 -19.61
N VAL A 412 -0.34 4.32 -20.37
CA VAL A 412 -0.34 4.38 -21.85
C VAL A 412 0.83 5.21 -22.39
N GLN A 413 1.66 5.75 -21.49
CA GLN A 413 2.78 6.63 -21.84
C GLN A 413 3.75 5.96 -22.82
N GLY A 414 4.25 6.73 -23.79
CA GLY A 414 5.19 6.23 -24.80
C GLY A 414 4.54 5.35 -25.87
N GLY A 415 3.22 5.47 -26.07
CA GLY A 415 2.48 4.71 -27.08
C GLY A 415 2.21 3.26 -26.67
N LEU A 416 2.20 2.96 -25.37
CA LEU A 416 1.75 1.67 -24.88
C LEU A 416 0.24 1.52 -25.14
N PRO A 417 -0.24 0.32 -25.50
CA PRO A 417 -1.64 0.11 -25.79
C PRO A 417 -2.49 0.33 -24.53
N VAL A 418 -3.64 0.98 -24.73
CA VAL A 418 -4.72 1.09 -23.75
C VAL A 418 -5.06 -0.30 -23.20
N PHE A 419 -5.32 -0.38 -21.90
CA PHE A 419 -5.78 -1.63 -21.29
C PHE A 419 -7.28 -1.82 -21.56
N HIS A 420 -7.66 -3.02 -21.99
CA HIS A 420 -9.04 -3.45 -22.22
C HIS A 420 -9.33 -4.74 -21.46
N TRP A 421 -10.46 -4.79 -20.74
CA TRP A 421 -10.88 -6.00 -20.01
C TRP A 421 -11.24 -7.16 -20.92
N ASN A 422 -11.64 -6.92 -22.17
CA ASN A 422 -11.98 -7.95 -23.15
C ASN A 422 -10.89 -9.02 -23.31
N ARG A 423 -9.62 -8.63 -23.20
CA ARG A 423 -8.44 -9.50 -23.25
C ARG A 423 -8.34 -10.42 -22.01
N PHE A 424 -8.91 -9.99 -20.89
CA PHE A 424 -8.94 -10.70 -19.60
C PHE A 424 -10.37 -10.88 -19.08
N ASN A 425 -11.29 -11.20 -19.99
CA ASN A 425 -12.75 -11.18 -19.75
C ASN A 425 -13.26 -12.15 -18.66
N LYS A 426 -12.43 -13.09 -18.20
CA LYS A 426 -12.77 -14.03 -17.12
C LYS A 426 -12.52 -13.46 -15.73
N THR A 427 -11.71 -12.41 -15.61
CA THR A 427 -11.45 -11.74 -14.33
C THR A 427 -12.65 -10.88 -13.98
N LEU A 428 -13.21 -11.01 -12.78
CA LEU A 428 -14.33 -10.17 -12.35
C LEU A 428 -13.86 -8.71 -12.15
N HIS A 429 -14.58 -7.77 -12.75
CA HIS A 429 -14.28 -6.33 -12.74
C HIS A 429 -15.57 -5.49 -12.67
N LYS A 430 -16.53 -5.91 -11.84
CA LYS A 430 -17.84 -5.26 -11.75
C LYS A 430 -17.73 -3.77 -11.38
N GLY A 431 -18.48 -2.93 -12.09
CA GLY A 431 -18.52 -1.48 -11.86
C GLY A 431 -17.32 -0.70 -12.42
N MET A 432 -16.36 -1.39 -13.03
CA MET A 432 -15.22 -0.76 -13.70
C MET A 432 -15.53 -0.45 -15.16
N PRO A 433 -14.91 0.58 -15.76
CA PRO A 433 -14.95 0.81 -17.20
C PRO A 433 -14.24 -0.34 -17.95
N GLU A 434 -14.68 -0.59 -19.19
CA GLU A 434 -14.07 -1.61 -20.07
C GLU A 434 -12.66 -1.22 -20.51
N THR A 435 -12.40 0.07 -20.67
CA THR A 435 -11.15 0.65 -21.18
C THR A 435 -10.56 1.64 -20.18
N TYR A 436 -9.24 1.68 -20.08
CA TYR A 436 -8.52 2.58 -19.18
C TYR A 436 -7.59 3.49 -19.96
N ASP A 437 -8.10 4.67 -20.32
CA ASP A 437 -7.40 5.73 -21.04
C ASP A 437 -7.76 7.10 -20.44
N PHE A 438 -7.61 7.19 -19.12
CA PHE A 438 -7.93 8.40 -18.36
C PHE A 438 -6.69 9.31 -18.25
N ASP A 439 -6.93 10.60 -18.04
CA ASP A 439 -5.88 11.57 -17.73
C ASP A 439 -5.81 11.86 -16.21
N PHE A 440 -4.77 12.56 -15.78
CA PHE A 440 -4.68 13.13 -14.44
C PHE A 440 -5.79 14.16 -14.21
N ILE A 441 -6.53 13.99 -13.12
CA ILE A 441 -7.50 14.97 -12.64
C ILE A 441 -7.08 15.56 -11.30
N THR A 442 -7.62 16.73 -10.98
CA THR A 442 -7.36 17.41 -9.71
C THR A 442 -8.32 16.89 -8.64
N MET A 443 -7.77 16.29 -7.58
CA MET A 443 -8.51 15.82 -6.42
C MET A 443 -8.42 16.86 -5.32
N LYS A 444 -9.56 17.42 -4.89
CA LYS A 444 -9.61 18.44 -3.82
C LYS A 444 -10.94 18.37 -3.06
N PRO A 445 -10.96 18.67 -1.74
CA PRO A 445 -12.20 18.82 -1.01
C PRO A 445 -12.99 20.02 -1.54
N VAL A 446 -14.30 19.86 -1.75
CA VAL A 446 -15.19 20.92 -2.28
C VAL A 446 -16.18 21.47 -1.27
N LEU A 447 -16.39 20.76 -0.14
CA LEU A 447 -17.26 21.24 0.93
C LEU A 447 -16.58 22.42 1.63
N LYS A 448 -17.31 23.54 1.74
CA LYS A 448 -16.85 24.72 2.48
C LYS A 448 -16.72 24.37 3.95
N ARG A 449 -15.70 24.91 4.63
CA ARG A 449 -15.65 24.83 6.10
C ARG A 449 -16.84 25.60 6.64
N ASP A 450 -17.59 25.00 7.55
CA ASP A 450 -18.38 25.76 8.51
C ASP A 450 -17.37 26.52 9.37
N ILE A 451 -17.05 27.75 8.95
CA ILE A 451 -16.30 28.69 9.79
C ILE A 451 -17.28 29.08 10.89
N LYS A 452 -17.20 28.41 12.04
CA LYS A 452 -17.84 28.82 13.28
C LYS A 452 -16.84 29.53 14.17
#